data_AF-A0A7V4ZXT4-F1
#
_entry.id   AF-A0A7V4ZXT4-F1
#
_cell.length_a   1.000
_cell.length_b   1.000
_cell.length_c   1.000
_cell.angle_alpha   90.00
_cell.angle_beta   90.00
_cell.angle_gamma   90.00
#
_symmetry.space_group_name_H-M   'P 1'
#
loop_
_entity.id
_entity.type
_entity.pdbx_description
1 polymer ?
#
loop_
_entity_poly.entity_id
_entity_poly.type
_entity_poly.pdbx_seq_one_letter_code
_entity_poly.pdbx_strand_id
1 'polypeptide(L)'
;MTNKAAQDLGLSPGKCVAIGFLDSAAELVGVGALDETVGVVRLGSAGGVMVIKRNGRYRKNCLAYPHPIKPLWYYQASTNACTTSLLWVRNLFSSSSKKLSYARIDSLSQRVSPGCDGLLFHPYLLGERVPHWNPNLRGSFTGLTLDHGKAHFFRAVQEGVAFSLRDCLSEVDWEG
;
A
#
# COMPACT_ATOMS: atom_id res chain seq x y z
N MET A 1 28.69 -19.78 5.57
CA MET A 1 27.81 -20.87 6.04
C MET A 1 28.66 -21.90 6.78
N THR A 2 28.21 -22.46 7.91
CA THR A 2 28.96 -23.55 8.58
C THR A 2 28.79 -24.87 7.82
N ASN A 3 29.73 -25.81 7.98
CA ASN A 3 29.64 -27.13 7.34
C ASN A 3 28.40 -27.92 7.78
N LYS A 4 28.02 -27.82 9.06
CA LYS A 4 26.80 -28.45 9.59
C LYS A 4 25.54 -27.90 8.90
N ALA A 5 25.41 -26.57 8.81
CA ALA A 5 24.27 -25.96 8.11
C ALA A 5 24.23 -26.31 6.62
N ALA A 6 25.38 -26.45 5.97
CA ALA A 6 25.46 -26.92 4.59
C ALA A 6 24.90 -28.34 4.43
N GLN A 7 25.29 -29.25 5.32
CA GLN A 7 24.80 -30.62 5.35
C GLN A 7 23.30 -30.70 5.64
N ASP A 8 22.83 -29.98 6.66
CA ASP A 8 21.42 -29.95 7.08
C ASP A 8 20.50 -29.44 5.95
N LEU A 9 20.98 -28.51 5.11
CA LEU A 9 20.23 -27.93 3.99
C LEU A 9 20.48 -28.64 2.64
N GLY A 10 21.33 -29.67 2.60
CA GLY A 10 21.71 -30.35 1.35
C GLY A 10 22.49 -29.45 0.36
N LEU A 11 23.21 -28.44 0.86
CA LEU A 11 24.00 -27.51 0.06
C LEU A 11 25.50 -27.84 0.13
N SER A 12 26.25 -27.47 -0.90
CA SER A 12 27.71 -27.63 -0.87
C SER A 12 28.34 -26.73 0.22
N PRO A 13 29.43 -27.16 0.88
CA PRO A 13 30.19 -26.30 1.77
C PRO A 13 30.73 -25.03 1.08
N GLY A 14 31.03 -23.99 1.87
CA GLY A 14 31.67 -22.78 1.36
C GLY A 14 30.76 -21.78 0.65
N LYS A 15 29.43 -22.00 0.58
CA LYS A 15 28.51 -20.98 0.04
C LYS A 15 28.52 -19.71 0.89
N CYS A 16 28.52 -18.57 0.19
CA CYS A 16 28.35 -17.26 0.81
C CYS A 16 26.99 -17.19 1.50
N VAL A 17 26.94 -16.54 2.66
CA VAL A 17 25.70 -16.21 3.36
C VAL A 17 25.59 -14.71 3.33
N ALA A 18 24.57 -14.20 2.63
CA ALA A 18 24.24 -12.78 2.68
C ALA A 18 23.63 -12.45 4.04
N ILE A 19 23.98 -11.28 4.59
CA ILE A 19 23.43 -10.79 5.87
C ILE A 19 21.92 -10.50 5.79
N GLY A 20 21.36 -10.44 4.58
CA GLY A 20 19.96 -10.07 4.33
C GLY A 20 19.71 -8.57 4.43
N PHE A 21 18.45 -8.21 4.27
CA PHE A 21 17.94 -6.84 4.41
C PHE A 21 16.46 -6.92 4.81
N LEU A 22 15.88 -5.77 5.18
CA LEU A 22 14.44 -5.66 5.46
C LEU A 22 13.60 -6.15 4.27
N ASP A 23 12.39 -6.62 4.53
CA ASP A 23 11.46 -7.07 3.49
C ASP A 23 11.16 -5.97 2.46
N SER A 24 10.95 -4.74 2.90
CA SER A 24 10.76 -3.54 2.06
C SER A 24 11.99 -3.21 1.20
N ALA A 25 13.20 -3.41 1.74
CA ALA A 25 14.43 -3.26 0.96
C ALA A 25 14.56 -4.37 -0.10
N ALA A 26 14.16 -5.60 0.24
CA ALA A 26 14.09 -6.70 -0.73
C ALA A 26 13.08 -6.42 -1.84
N GLU A 27 11.91 -5.85 -1.49
CA GLU A 27 10.87 -5.45 -2.42
C GLU A 27 11.40 -4.41 -3.42
N LEU A 28 12.07 -3.35 -2.96
CA LEU A 28 12.67 -2.32 -3.82
C LEU A 28 13.66 -2.92 -4.82
N VAL A 29 14.61 -3.72 -4.34
CA VAL A 29 15.59 -4.38 -5.22
C VAL A 29 14.89 -5.33 -6.21
N GLY A 30 13.89 -6.08 -5.73
CA GLY A 30 13.15 -7.06 -6.53
C GLY A 30 12.34 -6.44 -7.68
N VAL A 31 11.85 -5.20 -7.51
CA VAL A 31 11.13 -4.46 -8.56
C VAL A 31 12.03 -3.56 -9.41
N GLY A 32 13.34 -3.58 -9.18
CA GLY A 32 14.31 -2.77 -9.93
C GLY A 32 14.37 -1.30 -9.49
N ALA A 33 13.86 -0.97 -8.31
CA ALA A 33 14.05 0.36 -7.72
C ALA A 33 15.48 0.47 -7.18
N LEU A 34 16.43 0.82 -8.06
CA LEU A 34 17.86 0.85 -7.76
C LEU A 34 18.44 2.28 -7.69
N ASP A 35 17.64 3.28 -8.03
CA ASP A 35 18.00 4.70 -7.99
C ASP A 35 16.76 5.60 -7.76
N GLU A 36 16.99 6.91 -7.74
CA GLU A 36 15.99 7.94 -7.42
C GLU A 36 14.92 8.15 -8.52
N THR A 37 14.98 7.41 -9.64
CA THR A 37 14.04 7.55 -10.77
C THR A 37 12.83 6.63 -10.68
N VAL A 38 12.83 5.69 -9.72
CA VAL A 38 11.76 4.72 -9.53
C VAL A 38 11.03 4.98 -8.21
N GLY A 39 9.73 5.27 -8.30
CA GLY A 39 8.79 5.21 -7.20
C GLY A 39 8.06 3.88 -7.18
N VAL A 40 7.80 3.33 -5.98
CA VAL A 40 7.10 2.06 -5.82
C VAL A 40 5.79 2.28 -5.07
N VAL A 41 4.69 1.83 -5.67
CA VAL A 41 3.39 1.74 -4.99
C VAL A 41 3.16 0.30 -4.57
N ARG A 42 3.09 0.08 -3.26
CA ARG A 42 2.80 -1.22 -2.67
C ARG A 42 1.31 -1.33 -2.37
N LEU A 43 0.67 -2.37 -2.91
CA LEU A 43 -0.74 -2.68 -2.67
C LEU A 43 -0.88 -4.02 -1.94
N GLY A 44 -1.20 -3.95 -0.65
CA GLY A 44 -1.56 -5.11 0.17
C GLY A 44 -2.70 -4.75 1.13
N SER A 45 -2.89 -5.56 2.18
CA SER A 45 -3.87 -5.27 3.23
C SER A 45 -3.74 -3.84 3.74
N ALA A 46 -2.49 -3.42 3.97
CA ALA A 46 -2.02 -2.05 4.02
C ALA A 46 -1.32 -1.68 2.72
N GLY A 47 -1.31 -0.40 2.39
CA GLY A 47 -0.70 0.14 1.18
C GLY A 47 0.36 1.18 1.51
N GLY A 48 1.14 1.57 0.52
CA GLY A 48 2.10 2.64 0.72
C GLY A 48 2.87 3.00 -0.53
N VAL A 49 3.63 4.08 -0.39
CA VAL A 49 4.54 4.58 -1.42
C VAL A 49 5.94 4.53 -0.85
N MET A 50 6.89 4.06 -1.67
CA MET A 50 8.31 4.08 -1.38
C MET A 50 9.06 4.83 -2.47
N VAL A 51 10.00 5.67 -2.07
CA VAL A 51 10.86 6.41 -3.00
C VAL A 51 12.30 6.40 -2.51
N ILE A 52 13.24 6.46 -3.45
CA ILE A 52 14.67 6.41 -3.16
C ILE A 52 15.26 7.82 -3.18
N LYS A 53 16.20 8.08 -2.27
CA LYS A 53 16.94 9.35 -2.17
C LYS A 53 18.40 9.09 -1.83
N ARG A 54 19.31 9.98 -2.22
CA ARG A 54 20.76 9.89 -1.88
C ARG A 54 21.13 10.17 -0.43
N ASN A 55 20.23 10.75 0.37
CA ASN A 55 20.49 11.02 1.78
C ASN A 55 19.28 10.67 2.66
N GLY A 56 19.57 10.11 3.83
CA GLY A 56 18.58 9.76 4.84
C GLY A 56 18.38 10.88 5.84
N ARG A 57 17.63 11.91 5.46
CA ARG A 57 17.19 12.96 6.38
C ARG A 57 15.90 12.54 7.08
N TYR A 58 15.73 12.94 8.34
CA TYR A 58 14.47 12.73 9.05
C TYR A 58 13.31 13.46 8.35
N ARG A 59 12.13 12.81 8.32
CA ARG A 59 10.86 13.35 7.81
C ARG A 59 9.74 12.93 8.76
N LYS A 60 8.87 13.87 9.12
CA LYS A 60 7.85 13.66 10.17
C LYS A 60 6.89 12.50 9.88
N ASN A 61 6.47 12.36 8.63
CA ASN A 61 5.42 11.42 8.23
C ASN A 61 5.94 10.21 7.44
N CYS A 62 7.26 10.00 7.38
CA CYS A 62 7.84 8.90 6.64
C CYS A 62 8.80 8.12 7.52
N LEU A 63 8.87 6.82 7.27
CA LEU A 63 9.97 6.00 7.76
C LEU A 63 11.12 6.12 6.77
N ALA A 64 12.35 6.24 7.28
CA ALA A 64 13.55 6.35 6.48
C ALA A 64 14.49 5.20 6.80
N TYR A 65 14.93 4.47 5.78
CA TYR A 65 15.79 3.30 5.92
C TYR A 65 16.97 3.37 4.94
N PRO A 66 18.13 2.81 5.31
CA PRO A 66 19.23 2.65 4.36
C PRO A 66 18.84 1.66 3.26
N HIS A 67 19.12 2.00 2.01
CA HIS A 67 18.96 1.09 0.89
C HIS A 67 20.17 0.13 0.80
N PRO A 68 20.00 -1.12 0.31
CA PRO A 68 21.13 -2.05 0.15
C PRO A 68 22.26 -1.52 -0.74
N ILE A 69 21.93 -0.64 -1.70
CA ILE A 69 22.89 0.08 -2.55
C ILE A 69 23.28 1.40 -1.87
N LYS A 70 24.55 1.56 -1.54
CA LYS A 70 25.09 2.81 -0.97
C LYS A 70 25.32 3.88 -2.06
N PRO A 71 25.17 5.18 -1.75
CA PRO A 71 24.80 5.78 -0.47
C PRO A 71 23.28 5.97 -0.33
N LEU A 72 22.45 5.17 -1.02
CA LEU A 72 21.02 5.42 -1.13
C LEU A 72 20.27 5.09 0.16
N TRP A 73 19.14 5.77 0.30
CA TRP A 73 18.13 5.59 1.32
C TRP A 73 16.78 5.45 0.64
N TYR A 74 15.82 4.87 1.33
CA TYR A 74 14.44 4.89 0.88
C TYR A 74 13.52 5.40 1.98
N TYR A 75 12.51 6.14 1.55
CA TYR A 75 11.43 6.64 2.38
C TYR A 75 10.17 5.83 2.13
N GLN A 76 9.45 5.52 3.20
CA GLN A 76 8.19 4.82 3.14
C GLN A 76 7.10 5.62 3.84
N ALA A 77 6.04 5.93 3.10
CA ALA A 77 4.78 6.42 3.62
C ALA A 77 3.71 5.33 3.42
N SER A 78 2.77 5.18 4.35
CA SER A 78 1.84 4.06 4.31
C SER A 78 0.47 4.38 4.88
N THR A 79 -0.55 3.81 4.24
CA THR A 79 -1.95 3.78 4.68
C THR A 79 -2.33 2.40 5.20
N ASN A 80 -3.12 2.35 6.27
CA ASN A 80 -3.40 1.12 7.02
C ASN A 80 -4.42 0.21 6.34
N ALA A 81 -5.53 0.75 5.84
CA ALA A 81 -6.60 -0.05 5.23
C ALA A 81 -6.66 0.22 3.72
N CYS A 82 -5.75 -0.41 2.99
CA CYS A 82 -5.70 -0.36 1.53
C CYS A 82 -6.64 -1.42 0.94
N THR A 83 -6.14 -2.59 0.51
CA THR A 83 -7.00 -3.63 -0.08
C THR A 83 -7.98 -4.22 0.94
N THR A 84 -7.70 -4.09 2.24
CA THR A 84 -8.64 -4.44 3.32
C THR A 84 -9.93 -3.63 3.24
N SER A 85 -9.89 -2.38 2.78
CA SER A 85 -11.10 -1.56 2.58
C SER A 85 -11.99 -2.15 1.47
N LEU A 86 -11.39 -2.63 0.38
CA LEU A 86 -12.12 -3.30 -0.69
C LEU A 86 -12.72 -4.63 -0.21
N LEU A 87 -11.96 -5.41 0.57
CA LEU A 87 -12.45 -6.64 1.20
C LEU A 87 -13.62 -6.36 2.15
N TRP A 88 -13.53 -5.31 2.95
CA TRP A 88 -14.58 -4.89 3.89
C TRP A 88 -15.88 -4.56 3.15
N VAL A 89 -15.84 -3.67 2.16
CA VAL A 89 -17.05 -3.27 1.41
C VAL A 89 -17.62 -4.43 0.58
N ARG A 90 -16.75 -5.30 0.05
CA ARG A 90 -17.15 -6.54 -0.61
C ARG A 90 -17.97 -7.42 0.33
N ASN A 91 -17.53 -7.59 1.58
CA ASN A 91 -18.22 -8.43 2.55
C ASN A 91 -19.55 -7.80 2.97
N LEU A 92 -19.63 -6.48 3.12
CA LEU A 92 -20.88 -5.78 3.46
C LEU A 92 -21.97 -5.96 2.39
N PHE A 93 -21.59 -5.96 1.11
CA PHE A 93 -22.54 -6.06 0.01
C PHE A 93 -22.75 -7.47 -0.54
N SER A 94 -21.95 -8.43 -0.10
CA SER A 94 -22.12 -9.85 -0.41
C SER A 94 -23.21 -10.47 0.46
N SER A 95 -23.95 -11.44 -0.08
CA SER A 95 -24.83 -12.28 0.75
C SER A 95 -24.03 -13.42 1.38
N SER A 96 -24.54 -13.97 2.49
CA SER A 96 -23.95 -15.15 3.15
C SER A 96 -23.81 -16.35 2.22
N SER A 97 -24.68 -16.45 1.21
CA SER A 97 -24.70 -17.54 0.22
C SER A 97 -23.87 -17.27 -1.04
N LYS A 98 -23.50 -16.01 -1.33
CA LYS A 98 -22.78 -15.66 -2.57
C LYS A 98 -21.88 -14.44 -2.36
N LYS A 99 -20.58 -14.72 -2.25
CA LYS A 99 -19.55 -13.67 -2.27
C LYS A 99 -19.42 -13.08 -3.67
N LEU A 100 -19.42 -11.76 -3.76
CA LEU A 100 -19.07 -11.07 -5.02
C LEU A 100 -17.63 -11.42 -5.40
N SER A 101 -17.35 -11.66 -6.68
CA SER A 101 -15.98 -11.78 -7.17
C SER A 101 -15.37 -10.40 -7.36
N TYR A 102 -14.03 -10.29 -7.25
CA TYR A 102 -13.35 -9.02 -7.51
C TYR A 102 -13.58 -8.52 -8.95
N ALA A 103 -13.53 -9.42 -9.94
CA ALA A 103 -13.88 -9.08 -11.33
C ALA A 103 -15.29 -8.49 -11.48
N ARG A 104 -16.26 -8.96 -10.69
CA ARG A 104 -17.61 -8.37 -10.70
C ARG A 104 -17.62 -6.99 -10.05
N ILE A 105 -16.87 -6.79 -8.97
CA ILE A 105 -16.73 -5.48 -8.33
C ILE A 105 -16.13 -4.48 -9.32
N ASP A 106 -15.03 -4.85 -10.00
CA ASP A 106 -14.38 -3.98 -10.98
C ASP A 106 -15.33 -3.61 -12.14
N SER A 107 -16.07 -4.59 -12.67
CA SER A 107 -17.08 -4.35 -13.71
C SER A 107 -18.22 -3.43 -13.25
N LEU A 108 -18.56 -3.41 -11.96
CA LEU A 108 -19.55 -2.48 -11.41
C LEU A 108 -18.95 -1.09 -11.24
N SER A 109 -17.77 -0.98 -10.64
CA SER A 109 -17.05 0.28 -10.42
C SER A 109 -16.78 1.04 -11.72
N GLN A 110 -16.47 0.34 -12.81
CA GLN A 110 -16.22 0.94 -14.13
C GLN A 110 -17.45 1.63 -14.74
N ARG A 111 -18.67 1.30 -14.29
CA ARG A 111 -19.91 1.93 -14.78
C ARG A 111 -20.19 3.27 -14.12
N VAL A 112 -19.49 3.57 -13.03
CA VAL A 112 -19.60 4.84 -12.29
C VAL A 112 -18.49 5.76 -12.77
N SER A 113 -18.85 7.00 -13.11
CA SER A 113 -17.91 8.03 -13.53
C SER A 113 -16.93 8.36 -12.39
N PRO A 114 -15.70 8.81 -12.71
CA PRO A 114 -14.76 9.31 -11.70
C PRO A 114 -15.41 10.36 -10.79
N GLY A 115 -15.11 10.30 -9.49
CA GLY A 115 -15.72 11.19 -8.48
C GLY A 115 -17.04 10.68 -7.90
N CYS A 116 -17.53 9.54 -8.37
CA CYS A 116 -18.63 8.77 -7.78
C CYS A 116 -19.91 9.58 -7.53
N ASP A 117 -20.24 10.53 -8.42
CA ASP A 117 -21.38 11.45 -8.29
C ASP A 117 -21.41 12.22 -6.94
N GLY A 118 -20.21 12.49 -6.38
CA GLY A 118 -20.03 13.21 -5.11
C GLY A 118 -19.88 12.31 -3.89
N LEU A 119 -19.98 10.98 -4.04
CA LEU A 119 -19.73 10.04 -2.94
C LEU A 119 -18.22 9.89 -2.66
N LEU A 120 -17.78 10.34 -1.49
CA LEU A 120 -16.39 10.21 -1.05
C LEU A 120 -16.25 9.18 0.06
N PHE A 121 -15.15 8.42 0.03
CA PHE A 121 -14.79 7.46 1.07
C PHE A 121 -13.44 7.80 1.71
N HIS A 122 -13.42 7.90 3.05
CA HIS A 122 -12.19 7.99 3.83
C HIS A 122 -11.78 6.59 4.30
N PRO A 123 -10.61 6.06 3.92
CA PRO A 123 -10.24 4.67 4.16
C PRO A 123 -9.69 4.38 5.57
N TYR A 124 -10.04 5.16 6.59
CA TYR A 124 -9.41 5.08 7.92
C TYR A 124 -10.04 4.01 8.82
N LEU A 125 -10.40 2.85 8.25
CA LEU A 125 -11.10 1.76 8.95
C LEU A 125 -10.31 1.18 10.13
N LEU A 126 -8.98 1.34 10.14
CA LEU A 126 -8.07 0.82 11.17
C LEU A 126 -7.32 1.96 11.89
N GLY A 127 -7.93 3.16 11.96
CA GLY A 127 -7.15 4.38 12.18
C GLY A 127 -6.26 4.66 10.97
N GLU A 128 -5.43 5.71 11.06
CA GLU A 128 -4.51 5.99 9.96
C GLU A 128 -3.11 6.40 10.43
N ARG A 129 -2.11 5.94 9.68
CA ARG A 129 -0.74 6.45 9.75
C ARG A 129 -0.66 7.68 8.87
N VAL A 130 -0.04 7.60 7.71
CA VAL A 130 0.24 8.79 6.91
C VAL A 130 -1.06 9.36 6.34
N PRO A 131 -1.29 10.69 6.42
CA PRO A 131 -0.45 11.75 7.02
C PRO A 131 -0.77 12.07 8.51
N HIS A 132 -1.77 11.41 9.08
CA HIS A 132 -2.41 11.83 10.34
C HIS A 132 -1.76 11.30 11.63
N TRP A 133 -1.17 10.11 11.60
CA TRP A 133 -0.65 9.35 12.74
C TRP A 133 -1.64 9.26 13.90
N ASN A 134 -2.90 8.96 13.57
CA ASN A 134 -4.00 8.97 14.51
C ASN A 134 -4.75 7.62 14.51
N PRO A 135 -4.61 6.80 15.57
CA PRO A 135 -5.29 5.51 15.69
C PRO A 135 -6.80 5.63 15.93
N ASN A 136 -7.28 6.83 16.27
CA ASN A 136 -8.70 7.08 16.56
C ASN A 136 -9.51 7.47 15.33
N LEU A 137 -8.89 7.68 14.16
CA LEU A 137 -9.62 7.91 12.91
C LEU A 137 -10.47 6.69 12.54
N ARG A 138 -11.60 6.97 11.89
CA ARG A 138 -12.55 5.95 11.44
C ARG A 138 -12.91 6.20 9.99
N GLY A 139 -13.19 5.13 9.26
CA GLY A 139 -13.67 5.24 7.89
C GLY A 139 -15.05 5.89 7.83
N SER A 140 -15.31 6.61 6.75
CA SER A 140 -16.60 7.29 6.55
C SER A 140 -16.93 7.38 5.07
N PHE A 141 -18.22 7.45 4.76
CA PHE A 141 -18.71 7.91 3.47
C PHE A 141 -19.37 9.27 3.66
N THR A 142 -19.14 10.20 2.73
CA THR A 142 -19.74 11.54 2.73
C THR A 142 -20.31 11.85 1.36
N GLY A 143 -21.34 12.71 1.30
CA GLY A 143 -22.01 13.07 0.04
C GLY A 143 -23.07 12.07 -0.43
N LEU A 144 -23.65 11.24 0.46
CA LEU A 144 -24.69 10.28 0.06
C LEU A 144 -25.96 10.96 -0.47
N THR A 145 -26.52 10.40 -1.54
CA THR A 145 -27.82 10.72 -2.12
C THR A 145 -28.60 9.42 -2.40
N LEU A 146 -29.87 9.53 -2.79
CA LEU A 146 -30.69 8.36 -3.17
C LEU A 146 -30.24 7.68 -4.47
N ASP A 147 -29.47 8.38 -5.31
CA ASP A 147 -29.00 7.86 -6.59
C ASP A 147 -27.79 6.92 -6.44
N HIS A 148 -27.16 6.90 -5.26
CA HIS A 148 -26.00 6.05 -5.00
C HIS A 148 -26.39 4.59 -4.76
N GLY A 149 -25.90 3.72 -5.65
CA GLY A 149 -26.02 2.27 -5.54
C GLY A 149 -24.72 1.59 -5.11
N LYS A 150 -24.74 0.26 -4.99
CA LYS A 150 -23.55 -0.55 -4.60
C LYS A 150 -22.31 -0.27 -5.46
N ALA A 151 -22.51 0.02 -6.75
CA ALA A 151 -21.42 0.35 -7.67
C ALA A 151 -20.68 1.63 -7.26
N HIS A 152 -21.40 2.66 -6.80
CA HIS A 152 -20.81 3.90 -6.29
C HIS A 152 -19.96 3.63 -5.06
N PHE A 153 -20.43 2.82 -4.12
CA PHE A 153 -19.64 2.47 -2.93
C PHE A 153 -18.35 1.71 -3.27
N PHE A 154 -18.40 0.77 -4.23
CA PHE A 154 -17.19 0.08 -4.67
C PHE A 154 -16.18 1.03 -5.31
N ARG A 155 -16.65 1.91 -6.20
CA ARG A 155 -15.81 2.91 -6.87
C ARG A 155 -15.24 3.90 -5.85
N ALA A 156 -16.07 4.42 -4.95
CA ALA A 156 -15.67 5.36 -3.91
C ALA A 156 -14.60 4.75 -2.99
N VAL A 157 -14.69 3.46 -2.64
CA VAL A 157 -13.65 2.78 -1.87
C VAL A 157 -12.33 2.69 -2.65
N GLN A 158 -12.38 2.36 -3.94
CA GLN A 158 -11.20 2.31 -4.79
C GLN A 158 -10.54 3.70 -4.92
N GLU A 159 -11.33 4.75 -5.18
CA GLU A 159 -10.85 6.13 -5.27
C GLU A 159 -10.33 6.65 -3.94
N GLY A 160 -11.03 6.38 -2.82
CA GLY A 160 -10.61 6.77 -1.48
C GLY A 160 -9.26 6.16 -1.08
N VAL A 161 -9.02 4.88 -1.41
CA VAL A 161 -7.69 4.26 -1.23
C VAL A 161 -6.64 4.92 -2.11
N ALA A 162 -6.97 5.24 -3.36
CA ALA A 162 -6.05 5.94 -4.26
C ALA A 162 -5.69 7.35 -3.74
N PHE A 163 -6.66 8.09 -3.19
CA PHE A 163 -6.41 9.38 -2.55
C PHE A 163 -5.53 9.26 -1.31
N SER A 164 -5.74 8.24 -0.46
CA SER A 164 -4.86 8.00 0.68
C SER A 164 -3.42 7.65 0.26
N LEU A 165 -3.24 6.91 -0.83
CA LEU A 165 -1.91 6.66 -1.42
C LEU A 165 -1.29 7.93 -2.02
N ARG A 166 -2.11 8.83 -2.59
CA ARG A 166 -1.65 10.14 -3.05
C ARG A 166 -1.20 11.02 -1.88
N ASP A 167 -1.90 11.00 -0.75
CA ASP A 167 -1.46 11.67 0.47
C ASP A 167 -0.11 11.09 0.93
N CYS A 168 0.06 9.76 0.90
CA CYS A 168 1.35 9.13 1.17
C CYS A 168 2.45 9.62 0.22
N LEU A 169 2.16 9.75 -1.08
CA LEU A 169 3.11 10.26 -2.08
C LEU A 169 3.54 11.70 -1.78
N SER A 170 2.61 12.56 -1.32
CA SER A 170 2.94 13.96 -1.00
C SER A 170 3.90 14.10 0.19
N GLU A 171 4.00 13.11 1.06
CA GLU A 171 4.86 13.16 2.24
C GLU A 171 6.31 12.74 1.94
N VAL A 172 6.54 12.06 0.81
CA VAL A 172 7.85 11.50 0.45
C VAL A 172 8.68 12.38 -0.51
N ASP A 173 8.24 13.62 -0.81
CA ASP A 173 8.83 14.54 -1.80
C ASP A 173 9.29 13.84 -3.08
N TRP A 174 8.37 13.13 -3.72
CA TRP A 174 8.62 12.57 -5.04
C TRP A 174 8.58 13.70 -6.08
N GLU A 175 9.62 13.81 -6.90
CA GLU A 175 9.76 14.86 -7.93
C GLU A 175 9.62 14.33 -9.36
N GLY A 176 9.38 13.03 -9.52
CA GLY A 176 9.27 12.33 -10.82
C GLY A 176 7.86 12.14 -11.33
#